data_AF-A0A845Y516-F1
#
_entry.id   AF-A0A845Y516-F1
#
_cell.length_a   1.000
_cell.length_b   1.000
_cell.length_c   1.000
_cell.angle_alpha   90.00
_cell.angle_beta   90.00
_cell.angle_gamma   90.00
#
_symmetry.space_group_name_H-M   'P 1'
#
loop_
_entity.id
_entity.type
_entity.pdbx_description
1 polymer ?
#
loop_
_entity_poly.entity_id
_entity_poly.type
_entity_poly.pdbx_seq_one_letter_code
_entity_poly.pdbx_strand_id
1 'polypeptide(L)'
;MNFPVYLSWVWLRRDGKRIKRFVISTKRMKGSTITRWGKRRWQIEGFFKTIKYQFGMANFGQKSLLGVYRWLILSLISYLLAYWICLHLGSSEDLDWYSCSEQALILLFPHIFILSLLKQLELLLPWLNEQGFEFCFLRCKI
;
A
#
# COMPACT_ATOMS: atom_id res chain seq x y z
N MET A 1 1.29 -17.51 42.92
CA MET A 1 0.00 -16.89 42.54
C MET A 1 -0.68 -17.79 41.52
N ASN A 2 -1.79 -18.44 41.87
CA ASN A 2 -2.60 -19.22 40.94
C ASN A 2 -3.79 -18.37 40.50
N PHE A 3 -3.87 -18.04 39.21
CA PHE A 3 -5.03 -17.37 38.64
C PHE A 3 -5.60 -18.20 37.48
N PRO A 4 -6.93 -18.23 37.30
CA PRO A 4 -7.54 -19.00 36.23
C PRO A 4 -7.17 -18.41 34.86
N VAL A 5 -6.75 -19.28 33.95
CA VAL A 5 -6.35 -18.92 32.59
C VAL A 5 -7.23 -19.68 31.60
N TYR A 6 -7.72 -18.97 30.58
CA TYR A 6 -8.58 -19.52 29.54
C TYR A 6 -7.82 -19.56 28.22
N LEU A 7 -7.77 -20.74 27.60
CA LEU A 7 -7.03 -21.01 26.37
C LEU A 7 -7.99 -21.20 25.18
N SER A 8 -7.64 -20.62 24.04
CA SER A 8 -8.26 -20.92 22.75
C SER A 8 -7.20 -20.92 21.63
N TRP A 9 -7.58 -21.28 20.41
CA TRP A 9 -6.71 -21.24 19.23
C TRP A 9 -7.38 -20.53 18.05
N VAL A 10 -6.54 -19.99 17.17
CA VAL A 10 -6.92 -19.34 15.91
C VAL A 10 -6.07 -19.93 14.80
N TRP A 11 -6.69 -20.22 13.65
CA TRP A 11 -5.98 -20.53 12.42
C TRP A 11 -5.72 -19.24 11.63
N LEU A 12 -4.46 -18.98 11.32
CA LEU A 12 -4.04 -17.87 10.47
C LEU A 12 -3.52 -18.45 9.15
N ARG A 13 -4.00 -17.91 8.02
CA ARG A 13 -3.41 -18.18 6.71
C ARG A 13 -2.22 -17.23 6.49
N ARG A 14 -1.07 -17.77 6.09
CA ARG A 14 0.10 -17.04 5.60
C ARG A 14 0.74 -17.87 4.49
N ASP A 15 0.98 -17.25 3.34
CA ASP A 15 1.73 -17.84 2.23
C ASP A 15 1.20 -19.25 1.87
N GLY A 16 -0.13 -19.38 1.74
CA GLY A 16 -0.82 -20.65 1.49
C GLY A 16 -0.87 -21.65 2.66
N LYS A 17 -0.13 -21.42 3.75
CA LYS A 17 -0.05 -22.33 4.92
C LYS A 17 -0.93 -21.87 6.09
N ARG A 18 -1.53 -22.83 6.79
CA ARG A 18 -2.33 -22.57 8.01
C ARG A 18 -1.44 -22.72 9.25
N ILE A 19 -1.18 -21.62 9.94
CA ILE A 19 -0.43 -21.59 11.19
C ILE A 19 -1.42 -21.53 12.36
N LYS A 20 -1.37 -22.51 13.25
CA LYS A 20 -2.16 -22.53 14.49
C LYS A 20 -1.49 -21.62 15.51
N ARG A 21 -2.24 -20.69 16.11
CA ARG A 21 -1.76 -19.84 17.21
C ARG A 21 -2.66 -19.94 18.42
N PHE A 22 -2.05 -20.01 19.59
CA PHE A 22 -2.74 -20.07 20.87
C PHE A 22 -3.00 -18.66 21.40
N VAL A 23 -4.20 -18.47 21.96
CA VAL A 23 -4.66 -17.20 22.53
C VAL A 23 -5.06 -17.47 23.97
N ILE A 24 -4.52 -16.67 24.86
CA ILE A 24 -4.66 -16.82 26.30
C ILE A 24 -5.41 -15.61 26.85
N SER A 25 -6.36 -15.85 27.75
CA SER A 25 -7.09 -14.80 28.48
C SER A 25 -7.04 -15.06 29.97
N THR A 26 -6.77 -14.04 30.76
CA THR A 26 -6.89 -14.04 32.22
C THR A 26 -8.32 -13.78 32.70
N LYS A 27 -9.19 -13.32 31.80
CA LYS A 27 -10.63 -13.11 32.06
C LYS A 27 -11.44 -14.31 31.60
N ARG A 28 -12.44 -14.68 32.40
CA ARG A 28 -13.43 -15.70 32.07
C ARG A 28 -14.23 -15.28 30.85
N MET A 29 -14.02 -15.96 29.74
CA MET A 29 -14.66 -15.68 28.46
C MET A 29 -14.97 -16.98 27.71
N LYS A 30 -16.01 -16.95 26.87
CA LYS A 30 -16.33 -18.06 25.95
C LYS A 30 -15.17 -18.22 24.95
N GLY A 31 -14.83 -19.46 24.60
CA GLY A 31 -13.75 -19.76 23.66
C GLY A 31 -13.90 -19.04 22.31
N SER A 32 -15.13 -18.87 21.82
CA SER A 32 -15.42 -18.10 20.59
C SER A 32 -15.04 -16.62 20.69
N THR A 33 -15.24 -16.00 21.85
CA THR A 33 -14.84 -14.61 22.12
C THR A 33 -13.33 -14.49 22.11
N ILE A 34 -12.62 -15.42 22.78
CA ILE A 34 -11.15 -15.45 22.81
C ILE A 34 -10.58 -15.60 21.39
N THR A 35 -11.15 -16.49 20.58
CA THR A 35 -10.77 -16.66 19.16
C THR A 35 -11.02 -15.39 18.34
N ARG A 36 -12.17 -14.73 18.50
CA ARG A 36 -12.50 -13.48 17.80
C ARG A 36 -11.52 -12.35 18.15
N TRP A 37 -11.19 -12.21 19.43
CA TRP A 37 -10.25 -11.21 19.91
C TRP A 37 -8.83 -11.50 19.45
N GLY A 38 -8.42 -12.77 19.47
CA GLY A 38 -7.17 -13.22 18.86
C GLY A 38 -7.08 -12.83 17.39
N LYS A 39 -8.11 -13.12 16.58
CA LYS A 39 -8.12 -12.73 15.16
C LYS A 39 -7.94 -11.22 14.98
N ARG A 40 -8.67 -10.40 15.75
CA ARG A 40 -8.58 -8.93 15.69
C ARG A 40 -7.19 -8.40 16.08
N ARG A 41 -6.59 -8.91 17.16
CA ARG A 41 -5.25 -8.52 17.60
C ARG A 41 -4.21 -8.77 16.49
N TRP A 42 -4.30 -9.91 15.82
CA TRP A 42 -3.38 -10.22 14.72
C TRP A 42 -3.62 -9.38 13.47
N GLN A 43 -4.85 -8.96 13.19
CA GLN A 43 -5.12 -7.97 12.14
C GLN A 43 -4.43 -6.64 12.43
N ILE A 44 -4.49 -6.17 13.69
CA ILE A 44 -3.80 -4.95 14.13
C ILE A 44 -2.28 -5.10 13.95
N GLU A 45 -1.71 -6.23 14.37
CA GLU A 45 -0.28 -6.50 14.18
C GLU A 45 0.10 -6.55 12.69
N GLY A 46 -0.74 -7.17 11.85
CA GLY A 46 -0.57 -7.22 10.40
C GLY A 46 -0.52 -5.82 9.80
N PHE A 47 -1.51 -4.98 10.14
CA PHE A 47 -1.57 -3.58 9.71
C PHE A 47 -0.30 -2.79 10.07
N PHE A 48 0.14 -2.87 11.33
CA PHE A 48 1.36 -2.17 11.75
C PHE A 48 2.62 -2.71 11.08
N LYS A 49 2.70 -4.02 10.78
CA LYS A 49 3.80 -4.58 9.99
C LYS A 49 3.80 -4.06 8.57
N THR A 50 2.64 -4.05 7.91
CA THR A 50 2.47 -3.49 6.56
C THR A 50 2.93 -2.04 6.51
N ILE A 51 2.44 -1.19 7.42
CA ILE A 51 2.82 0.23 7.44
C ILE A 51 4.31 0.41 7.75
N LYS A 52 4.86 -0.36 8.69
CA LYS A 52 6.27 -0.29 9.08
C LYS A 52 7.20 -0.59 7.90
N TYR A 53 6.95 -1.68 7.17
CA TYR A 53 7.89 -2.18 6.17
C TYR A 53 7.58 -1.74 4.74
N GLN A 54 6.30 -1.61 4.36
CA GLN A 54 5.90 -1.28 2.99
C GLN A 54 5.66 0.21 2.78
N PHE A 55 5.20 0.93 3.81
CA PHE A 55 4.97 2.38 3.75
C PHE A 55 6.08 3.22 4.40
N GLY A 56 7.22 2.57 4.73
CA GLY A 56 8.42 3.26 5.19
C GLY A 56 8.32 3.87 6.59
N MET A 57 7.31 3.52 7.40
CA MET A 57 7.18 4.04 8.76
C MET A 57 8.37 3.64 9.65
N ALA A 58 9.07 2.54 9.34
CA ALA A 58 10.30 2.15 10.03
C ALA A 58 11.41 3.21 9.94
N ASN A 59 11.50 3.87 8.78
CA ASN A 59 12.55 4.84 8.47
C ASN A 59 12.03 6.28 8.58
N PHE A 60 10.85 6.47 9.18
CA PHE A 60 10.22 7.76 9.32
C PHE A 60 10.92 8.59 10.41
N GLY A 61 11.85 9.45 9.99
CA GLY A 61 12.68 10.29 10.86
C GLY A 61 12.25 11.75 10.94
N GLN A 62 11.02 12.08 10.54
CA GLN A 62 10.60 13.47 10.39
C GLN A 62 10.21 14.09 11.74
N LYS A 63 10.92 15.16 12.12
CA LYS A 63 10.75 15.82 13.42
C LYS A 63 9.62 16.86 13.45
N SER A 64 9.04 17.19 12.31
CA SER A 64 8.01 18.24 12.18
C SER A 64 6.62 17.67 11.92
N LEU A 65 5.62 18.29 12.53
CA LEU A 65 4.21 17.93 12.39
C LEU A 65 3.74 18.01 10.92
N LEU A 66 4.20 19.03 10.18
CA LEU A 66 3.95 19.16 8.74
C LEU A 66 4.52 17.98 7.94
N GLY A 67 5.68 17.45 8.35
CA GLY A 67 6.29 16.29 7.73
C GLY A 67 5.45 15.03 7.88
N VAL A 68 4.85 14.84 9.06
CA VAL A 68 3.91 13.74 9.33
C VAL A 68 2.69 13.82 8.41
N TYR A 69 2.09 14.99 8.24
CA TYR A 69 0.95 15.14 7.33
C TYR A 69 1.32 14.83 5.88
N ARG A 70 2.45 15.34 5.39
CA ARG A 70 2.92 15.06 4.03
C ARG A 70 3.16 13.56 3.82
N TRP A 71 3.76 12.89 4.80
CA TRP A 71 3.96 11.44 4.74
C TRP A 71 2.64 10.67 4.74
N LEU A 72 1.68 11.01 5.61
CA LEU A 72 0.36 10.37 5.62
C LEU A 72 -0.36 10.52 4.28
N ILE A 73 -0.32 11.70 3.67
CA ILE A 73 -0.90 11.95 2.34
C ILE A 73 -0.20 11.09 1.28
N LEU A 74 1.13 11.04 1.29
CA LEU A 74 1.91 10.24 0.34
C LEU A 74 1.62 8.74 0.49
N SER A 75 1.55 8.25 1.72
CA SER A 75 1.17 6.86 2.02
C SER A 75 -0.25 6.55 1.57
N LEU A 76 -1.20 7.47 1.75
CA LEU A 76 -2.57 7.31 1.27
C LEU A 76 -2.63 7.24 -0.26
N ILE A 77 -1.91 8.13 -0.96
CA ILE A 77 -1.82 8.12 -2.42
C ILE A 77 -1.22 6.79 -2.90
N SER A 78 -0.10 6.37 -2.30
CA SER A 78 0.55 5.10 -2.64
C SER A 78 -0.39 3.90 -2.43
N TYR A 79 -1.17 3.89 -1.36
CA TYR A 79 -2.18 2.86 -1.09
C TYR A 79 -3.27 2.84 -2.16
N LEU A 80 -3.82 4.01 -2.51
CA LEU A 80 -4.87 4.12 -3.52
C LEU A 80 -4.38 3.65 -4.90
N LEU A 81 -3.14 4.01 -5.29
CA LEU A 81 -2.55 3.54 -6.55
C LEU A 81 -2.36 2.02 -6.57
N ALA A 82 -1.77 1.45 -5.52
CA ALA A 82 -1.57 0.00 -5.44
C ALA A 82 -2.91 -0.75 -5.42
N TYR A 83 -3.91 -0.21 -4.72
CA TYR A 83 -5.25 -0.79 -4.66
C TYR A 83 -5.96 -0.72 -6.01
N TRP A 84 -5.83 0.38 -6.74
CA TRP A 84 -6.40 0.51 -8.09
C TRP A 84 -5.86 -0.55 -9.05
N ILE A 85 -4.54 -0.79 -9.01
CA ILE A 85 -3.90 -1.82 -9.83
C ILE A 85 -4.30 -3.23 -9.39
N CYS A 86 -4.45 -3.47 -8.09
CA CYS A 86 -4.98 -4.74 -7.59
C CYS A 86 -6.40 -5.02 -8.12
N LEU A 87 -7.28 -4.00 -8.14
CA LEU A 87 -8.60 -4.12 -8.75
C LEU A 87 -8.52 -4.39 -10.25
N HIS A 88 -7.58 -3.73 -10.94
CA HIS A 88 -7.38 -3.92 -12.38
C HIS A 88 -6.91 -5.34 -12.73
N LEU A 89 -6.07 -5.95 -11.89
CA LEU A 89 -5.53 -7.29 -12.11
C LEU A 89 -6.48 -8.42 -11.67
N GLY A 90 -7.54 -8.13 -10.92
CA GLY A 90 -8.51 -9.13 -10.45
C GLY A 90 -7.99 -10.10 -9.39
N SER A 91 -6.85 -9.82 -8.76
CA SER A 91 -6.18 -10.69 -7.79
C SER A 91 -6.78 -10.54 -6.38
N SER A 92 -7.91 -11.20 -6.12
CA SER A 92 -8.60 -11.08 -4.82
C SER A 92 -8.10 -12.02 -3.72
N GLU A 93 -7.37 -13.10 -4.04
CA GLU A 93 -7.15 -14.18 -3.06
C GLU A 93 -5.87 -14.06 -2.22
N ASP A 94 -4.79 -13.52 -2.79
CA ASP A 94 -3.52 -13.26 -2.08
C ASP A 94 -2.97 -11.88 -2.47
N LEU A 95 -3.41 -10.86 -1.73
CA LEU A 95 -3.10 -9.46 -2.01
C LEU A 95 -1.69 -9.13 -1.54
N ASP A 96 -0.71 -9.31 -2.41
CA ASP A 96 0.66 -8.89 -2.17
C ASP A 96 0.85 -7.43 -2.59
N TRP A 97 0.84 -6.54 -1.61
CA TRP A 97 1.01 -5.10 -1.79
C TRP A 97 2.32 -4.74 -2.51
N TYR A 98 3.38 -5.55 -2.34
CA TYR A 98 4.66 -5.28 -3.00
C TYR A 98 4.54 -5.44 -4.51
N SER A 99 4.04 -6.58 -4.98
CA SER A 99 3.83 -6.82 -6.41
C SER A 99 2.84 -5.84 -7.04
N CYS A 100 1.75 -5.49 -6.33
CA CYS A 100 0.80 -4.47 -6.80
C CYS A 100 1.47 -3.09 -6.94
N SER A 101 2.36 -2.73 -6.02
CA SER A 101 3.09 -1.45 -6.09
C SER A 101 4.11 -1.42 -7.24
N GLU A 102 4.80 -2.54 -7.49
CA GLU A 102 5.75 -2.68 -8.60
C GLU A 102 5.02 -2.57 -9.95
N GLN A 103 3.90 -3.27 -10.09
CA GLN A 103 3.06 -3.17 -11.29
C GLN A 103 2.50 -1.77 -11.48
N ALA A 104 2.11 -1.09 -10.39
CA ALA A 104 1.67 0.30 -10.45
C ALA A 104 2.75 1.21 -11.02
N LEU A 105 4.02 1.03 -10.61
CA LEU A 105 5.13 1.77 -11.17
C LEU A 105 5.31 1.45 -12.66
N ILE A 106 5.36 0.17 -13.03
CA ILE A 106 5.57 -0.24 -14.43
C ILE A 106 4.47 0.31 -15.34
N LEU A 107 3.21 0.30 -14.90
CA LEU A 107 2.07 0.75 -15.71
C LEU A 107 1.93 2.28 -15.72
N LEU A 108 2.04 2.94 -14.57
CA LEU A 108 1.72 4.37 -14.46
C LEU A 108 2.92 5.28 -14.72
N PHE A 109 4.14 4.83 -14.42
CA PHE A 109 5.35 5.66 -14.55
C PHE A 109 5.61 6.12 -16.00
N PRO A 110 5.48 5.28 -17.04
CA PRO A 110 5.66 5.72 -18.42
C PRO A 110 4.69 6.84 -18.80
N HIS A 111 3.43 6.75 -18.36
CA HIS A 111 2.43 7.78 -18.64
C HIS A 111 2.77 9.11 -17.99
N ILE A 112 3.20 9.11 -16.73
CA ILE A 112 3.62 10.33 -16.02
C ILE A 112 4.84 10.94 -16.70
N PHE A 113 5.81 10.12 -17.07
CA PHE A 113 7.02 10.58 -17.73
C PHE A 113 6.72 11.20 -19.10
N ILE A 114 5.90 10.53 -19.92
CA ILE A 114 5.47 11.06 -21.23
C ILE A 114 4.74 12.39 -21.06
N LEU A 115 3.80 12.50 -20.12
CA LEU A 115 3.08 13.76 -19.87
C LEU A 115 4.01 14.88 -19.44
N SER A 116 5.00 14.60 -18.58
CA SER A 116 6.00 15.56 -18.16
C SER A 116 6.86 16.03 -19.33
N LEU A 117 7.30 15.10 -20.18
CA LEU A 117 8.09 15.40 -21.38
C LEU A 117 7.28 16.22 -22.38
N LEU A 118 6.02 15.86 -22.61
CA LEU A 118 5.11 16.59 -23.49
C LEU A 118 4.92 18.04 -23.02
N LYS A 119 4.72 18.24 -21.72
CA LYS A 119 4.61 19.57 -21.12
C LYS A 119 5.91 20.39 -21.28
N GLN A 120 7.06 19.76 -21.15
CA GLN A 120 8.35 20.44 -21.38
C GLN A 120 8.52 20.83 -22.85
N LEU A 121 8.12 19.96 -23.79
CA LEU A 121 8.14 20.29 -25.21
C LEU A 121 7.15 21.41 -25.56
N GLU A 122 5.95 21.42 -24.97
CA GLU A 122 4.99 22.52 -25.14
C GLU A 122 5.57 23.87 -24.69
N LEU A 123 6.37 23.89 -23.62
CA LEU A 123 7.06 25.10 -23.16
C LEU A 123 8.19 25.54 -24.09
N LEU A 124 8.84 24.62 -24.80
CA LEU A 124 9.95 24.89 -25.71
C LEU A 124 9.51 25.17 -27.15
N LEU A 125 8.26 24.85 -27.48
CA LEU A 125 7.65 25.03 -28.80
C LEU A 125 7.78 26.46 -29.35
N PRO A 126 7.55 27.54 -28.57
CA PRO A 126 7.71 28.91 -29.06
C PRO A 126 9.13 29.22 -29.50
N TRP A 127 10.14 28.78 -28.74
CA TRP A 127 11.55 28.97 -29.06
C TRP A 127 11.97 28.16 -30.30
N LEU A 128 11.46 26.93 -30.45
CA LEU A 128 11.71 26.09 -31.62
C LEU A 128 11.11 26.68 -32.90
N ASN A 129 9.92 27.29 -32.81
CA ASN A 129 9.29 27.98 -33.93
C ASN A 129 10.09 29.22 -34.37
N GLU A 130 10.72 29.95 -33.44
CA GLU A 130 11.63 31.07 -33.76
C GLU A 130 12.89 30.59 -34.52
N GLN A 131 13.32 29.35 -34.30
CA GLN A 131 14.44 28.71 -35.01
C GLN A 131 14.02 28.07 -36.36
N GLY A 132 12.75 28.21 -36.77
CA GLY A 132 12.23 27.71 -38.04
C GLY A 132 11.79 26.25 -38.06
N PHE A 133 11.66 25.60 -36.91
CA PHE A 133 11.12 24.24 -36.80
C PHE A 133 9.61 24.27 -36.49
N GLU A 134 8.77 23.77 -37.39
CA GLU A 134 7.34 23.56 -37.13
C GLU A 134 7.09 22.19 -36.50
N PHE A 135 6.69 22.15 -35.24
CA PHE A 135 6.24 20.92 -34.57
C PHE A 135 4.73 20.89 -34.42
N CYS A 136 4.08 19.85 -34.97
CA CYS A 136 2.67 19.57 -34.78
C CYS A 136 2.48 18.36 -33.87
N PHE A 137 1.87 18.56 -32.70
CA PHE A 137 1.45 17.45 -31.83
C PHE A 137 0.22 16.75 -32.43
N LEU A 138 0.45 15.66 -33.16
CA LEU A 138 -0.62 14.77 -33.59
C LEU A 138 -1.01 13.86 -32.43
N ARG A 139 -2.17 14.14 -31.84
CA ARG A 139 -2.73 13.28 -30.79
C ARG A 139 -3.24 11.99 -31.41
N CYS A 140 -2.41 10.93 -31.40
CA CYS A 140 -2.87 9.59 -31.76
C CYS A 140 -3.98 9.16 -30.80
N LYS A 141 -5.21 9.01 -31.32
CA LYS A 141 -6.26 8.27 -30.61
C LYS A 141 -5.87 6.79 -30.64
N ILE A 142 -5.58 6.24 -29.47
CA ILE A 142 -5.55 4.79 -29.22
C ILE A 142 -6.97 4.35 -28.89
#